data_AF-A0ABD2N1E7-F1
#
_entry.id   AF-A0ABD2N1E7-F1
#
_cell.length_a   1.000
_cell.length_b   1.000
_cell.length_c   1.000
_cell.angle_alpha   90.00
_cell.angle_beta   90.00
_cell.angle_gamma   90.00
#
_symmetry.space_group_name_H-M   'P 1'
#
loop_
_entity.id
_entity.type
_entity.pdbx_description
1 polymer ?
#
loop_
_entity_poly.entity_id
_entity_poly.type
_entity_poly.pdbx_seq_one_letter_code
_entity_poly.pdbx_strand_id
1 'polypeptide(L)'
;MIEIAEEQMFNNIVIMVLTQKDNSSFQIYYWDESDREKCKPTKSYPKFFNCRFGNITAFDIHEENVTSMPCVLKVKAIAWPPFVIFPRHLQKTLQNKPVDKILLNGIEIELMNVISKYLRIKVEYYVSYKEDWGTSYFNGSSTNTMNDLMTKKVDIAIGSFSVSNPRVALFRMSQSYAEEHMLICVPNRSYIKFWSNFFNISSLKLFLSVFIIRGMGIYSSPDNLRYFDRKERLWFEKQILKNWIDCHNVTRCLEDVYANHEKAICMDENYKNYILHNSKKVGESTLHCLKRKLTSNPIGMIMRKTLPMLEEIDNIIGKIIAADDTNITASLDECNELKQEIETNRKDL
;
A
#
# COMPACT_ATOMS: atom_id res chain seq x y z
N MET A 1 -27.68 -18.14 -6.85
CA MET A 1 -26.71 -18.52 -7.90
C MET A 1 -26.08 -17.29 -8.55
N ILE A 2 -26.88 -16.30 -8.98
CA ILE A 2 -26.37 -15.03 -9.55
C ILE A 2 -25.52 -14.23 -8.53
N GLU A 3 -25.98 -14.08 -7.28
CA GLU A 3 -25.18 -13.44 -6.21
C GLU A 3 -23.86 -14.18 -5.90
N ILE A 4 -23.83 -15.51 -6.04
CA ILE A 4 -22.64 -16.33 -5.77
C ILE A 4 -21.59 -16.12 -6.88
N ALA A 5 -22.04 -15.94 -8.12
CA ALA A 5 -21.16 -15.66 -9.24
C ALA A 5 -20.53 -14.25 -9.15
N GLU A 6 -21.26 -13.26 -8.65
CA GLU A 6 -20.75 -11.90 -8.44
C GLU A 6 -19.67 -11.84 -7.34
N GLU A 7 -19.77 -12.66 -6.30
CA GLU A 7 -18.77 -12.70 -5.22
C GLU A 7 -17.48 -13.46 -5.58
N GLN A 8 -17.53 -14.41 -6.53
CA GLN A 8 -16.43 -15.35 -6.75
C GLN A 8 -15.52 -15.09 -7.97
N MET A 9 -15.71 -14.00 -8.71
CA MET A 9 -14.79 -13.57 -9.79
C MET A 9 -14.44 -14.68 -10.81
N PHE A 10 -15.43 -15.42 -11.30
CA PHE A 10 -15.17 -16.31 -12.44
C PHE A 10 -15.15 -15.50 -13.73
N ASN A 11 -14.04 -15.56 -14.47
CA ASN A 11 -13.94 -14.96 -15.80
C ASN A 11 -14.78 -15.80 -16.79
N ASN A 12 -15.59 -15.14 -17.62
CA ASN A 12 -16.43 -15.75 -18.67
C ASN A 12 -17.41 -16.83 -18.19
N ILE A 13 -18.30 -16.49 -17.25
CA ILE A 13 -19.40 -17.39 -16.88
C ILE A 13 -20.50 -17.32 -17.95
N VAL A 14 -20.83 -18.49 -18.48
CA VAL A 14 -22.06 -18.71 -19.25
C VAL A 14 -23.00 -19.52 -18.36
N ILE A 15 -24.08 -18.90 -17.87
CA ILE A 15 -25.14 -19.60 -17.13
C ILE A 15 -26.22 -19.98 -18.11
N MET A 16 -26.49 -21.28 -18.25
CA MET A 16 -27.60 -21.80 -19.05
C MET A 16 -28.74 -22.25 -18.13
N VAL A 17 -29.93 -21.69 -18.30
CA VAL A 17 -31.12 -22.02 -17.50
C VAL A 17 -32.21 -22.59 -18.41
N LEU A 18 -32.70 -23.79 -18.09
CA LEU A 18 -33.81 -24.43 -18.80
C LEU A 18 -35.12 -23.70 -18.48
N THR A 19 -35.91 -23.40 -19.52
CA THR A 19 -37.23 -22.77 -19.34
C THR A 19 -38.28 -23.81 -18.97
N GLN A 20 -39.00 -23.63 -17.86
CA GLN A 20 -40.00 -24.59 -17.37
C GLN A 20 -41.16 -24.90 -18.33
N LYS A 21 -41.40 -24.04 -19.34
CA LYS A 21 -42.50 -24.21 -20.30
C LYS A 21 -42.11 -24.96 -21.57
N ASP A 22 -40.83 -25.08 -21.88
CA ASP A 22 -40.36 -25.71 -23.11
C ASP A 22 -38.98 -26.34 -22.88
N ASN A 23 -38.93 -27.68 -22.94
CA ASN A 23 -37.70 -28.46 -22.77
C ASN A 23 -36.72 -28.30 -23.94
N SER A 24 -37.15 -27.65 -25.03
CA SER A 24 -36.32 -27.39 -26.21
C SER A 24 -35.68 -25.99 -26.21
N SER A 25 -35.92 -25.16 -25.19
CA SER A 25 -35.31 -23.84 -25.05
C SER A 25 -34.52 -23.67 -23.76
N PHE A 26 -33.39 -22.98 -23.88
CA PHE A 26 -32.57 -22.55 -22.76
C PHE A 26 -32.26 -21.06 -22.88
N GLN A 27 -32.24 -20.40 -21.73
CA GLN A 27 -31.82 -19.02 -21.56
C GLN A 27 -30.33 -19.02 -21.26
N ILE A 28 -29.56 -18.37 -22.12
CA ILE A 28 -28.14 -18.17 -21.91
C ILE A 28 -27.95 -16.78 -21.34
N TYR A 29 -27.31 -16.73 -20.18
CA TYR A 29 -26.79 -15.51 -19.59
C TYR A 29 -25.28 -15.54 -19.76
N TYR A 30 -24.71 -14.55 -20.43
CA TYR A 30 -23.26 -14.38 -20.45
C TYR A 30 -22.87 -12.98 -19.99
N TRP A 31 -21.70 -12.94 -19.37
CA TRP A 31 -21.04 -11.73 -18.92
C TRP A 31 -19.90 -11.42 -19.89
N ASP A 32 -19.98 -10.27 -20.56
CA ASP A 32 -18.92 -9.79 -21.43
C ASP A 32 -17.90 -8.96 -20.66
N GLU A 33 -16.65 -9.39 -20.63
CA GLU A 33 -15.58 -8.61 -20.03
C GLU A 33 -15.04 -7.51 -20.96
N SER A 34 -15.31 -7.54 -22.28
CA SER A 34 -14.84 -6.47 -23.18
C SER A 34 -15.53 -5.12 -22.91
N ASP A 35 -16.68 -5.12 -22.23
CA ASP A 35 -17.33 -3.91 -21.71
C ASP A 35 -16.56 -3.26 -20.54
N ARG A 36 -15.53 -3.93 -19.97
CA ARG A 36 -14.65 -3.38 -18.93
C ARG A 36 -13.60 -2.40 -19.46
N GLU A 37 -13.33 -2.37 -20.76
CA GLU A 37 -12.29 -1.50 -21.35
C GLU A 37 -12.58 0.00 -21.18
N LYS A 38 -13.78 0.40 -20.74
CA LYS A 38 -14.14 1.82 -20.61
C LYS A 38 -14.96 2.11 -19.36
N CYS A 39 -14.33 2.02 -18.20
CA CYS A 39 -14.64 2.92 -17.08
C CYS A 39 -16.11 3.12 -16.70
N LYS A 40 -16.93 2.07 -16.83
CA LYS A 40 -18.24 1.99 -16.21
C LYS A 40 -18.34 0.65 -15.49
N PRO A 41 -18.97 0.59 -14.31
CA PRO A 41 -19.84 -0.52 -14.05
C PRO A 41 -21.01 -0.34 -15.03
N THR A 42 -20.84 -0.76 -16.27
CA THR A 42 -21.99 -1.16 -17.06
C THR A 42 -22.67 -2.16 -16.13
N LYS A 43 -23.92 -1.92 -15.72
CA LYS A 43 -24.73 -3.04 -15.28
C LYS A 43 -24.55 -4.03 -16.42
N SER A 44 -23.78 -5.08 -16.17
CA SER A 44 -23.77 -6.19 -17.08
C SER A 44 -25.15 -6.73 -16.93
N TYR A 45 -26.06 -6.20 -17.73
CA TYR A 45 -27.31 -6.85 -17.97
C TYR A 45 -26.86 -8.15 -18.59
N PRO A 46 -27.18 -9.29 -17.96
CA PRO A 46 -26.79 -10.54 -18.54
C PRO A 46 -27.40 -10.56 -19.93
N LYS A 47 -26.55 -10.62 -20.96
CA LYS A 47 -27.01 -10.60 -22.34
C LYS A 47 -27.85 -11.86 -22.51
N PHE A 48 -29.12 -11.66 -22.85
CA PHE A 48 -30.12 -12.71 -22.88
C PHE A 48 -30.17 -13.32 -24.28
N PHE A 49 -29.93 -14.63 -24.37
CA PHE A 49 -30.18 -15.38 -25.59
C PHE A 49 -31.24 -16.45 -25.34
N ASN A 50 -32.26 -16.47 -26.19
CA ASN A 50 -33.10 -17.66 -26.35
C ASN A 50 -32.49 -18.51 -27.46
N CYS A 51 -32.07 -19.72 -27.10
CA CYS A 51 -31.72 -20.75 -28.06
C CYS A 51 -32.84 -21.77 -28.11
N ARG A 52 -33.35 -22.08 -29.31
CA ARG A 52 -34.35 -23.12 -29.54
C ARG A 52 -33.92 -24.00 -30.71
N PHE A 53 -33.82 -25.31 -30.48
CA PHE A 53 -33.34 -26.27 -31.48
C PHE A 53 -32.00 -25.89 -32.13
N GLY A 54 -31.07 -25.32 -31.36
CA GLY A 54 -29.76 -24.88 -31.86
C GLY A 54 -29.79 -23.57 -32.64
N ASN A 55 -30.94 -22.90 -32.74
CA ASN A 55 -31.08 -21.62 -33.41
C ASN A 55 -31.20 -20.49 -32.37
N ILE A 56 -30.29 -19.52 -32.44
CA ILE A 56 -30.23 -18.37 -31.51
C ILE A 56 -30.96 -17.20 -32.16
N THR A 57 -32.04 -16.70 -31.56
CA THR A 57 -32.73 -15.51 -32.10
C THR A 57 -32.03 -14.23 -31.67
N ALA A 58 -31.80 -13.32 -32.63
CA ALA A 58 -30.86 -12.21 -32.52
C ALA A 58 -31.34 -11.01 -31.67
N PHE A 59 -30.31 -10.39 -31.08
CA PHE A 59 -30.15 -9.13 -30.33
C PHE A 59 -31.20 -8.01 -30.43
N ASP A 60 -31.51 -7.41 -29.28
CA ASP A 60 -31.88 -5.99 -29.15
C ASP A 60 -30.81 -5.31 -28.28
N ILE A 61 -29.75 -4.80 -28.91
CA ILE A 61 -28.76 -3.96 -28.22
C ILE A 61 -29.37 -2.57 -28.15
N HIS A 62 -29.94 -2.21 -27.01
CA HIS A 62 -30.07 -0.80 -26.68
C HIS A 62 -28.65 -0.26 -26.44
N GLU A 63 -28.01 0.23 -27.50
CA GLU A 63 -26.84 1.10 -27.41
C GLU A 63 -27.31 2.41 -26.78
N GLU A 64 -27.45 2.43 -25.45
CA GLU A 64 -27.43 3.70 -24.74
C GLU A 64 -26.10 4.37 -25.06
N ASN A 65 -26.16 5.60 -25.57
CA ASN A 65 -24.98 6.44 -25.81
C ASN A 65 -24.19 6.59 -24.50
N VAL A 66 -23.23 5.68 -24.30
CA VAL A 66 -22.30 5.69 -23.17
C VAL A 66 -21.31 6.81 -23.45
N THR A 67 -21.68 8.02 -23.03
CA THR A 67 -20.70 9.09 -22.79
C THR A 67 -19.66 8.53 -21.81
N SER A 68 -18.43 8.34 -22.31
CA SER A 68 -17.31 7.84 -21.54
C SER A 68 -16.98 8.86 -20.44
N MET A 69 -17.40 8.60 -19.21
CA MET A 69 -16.81 9.32 -18.10
C MET A 69 -15.35 8.85 -17.96
N PRO A 70 -14.37 9.76 -17.85
CA PRO A 70 -13.01 9.35 -17.54
C PRO A 70 -13.03 8.66 -16.17
N CYS A 71 -12.48 7.42 -16.08
CA CYS A 71 -12.29 6.74 -14.80
C CYS A 71 -11.58 7.69 -13.84
N VAL A 72 -12.24 8.01 -12.73
CA VAL A 72 -11.62 8.68 -11.60
C VAL A 72 -11.28 7.62 -10.57
N LEU A 73 -9.99 7.36 -10.40
CA LEU A 73 -9.48 6.45 -9.39
C LEU A 73 -9.27 7.24 -8.09
N LYS A 74 -9.99 6.86 -7.04
CA LYS A 74 -9.92 7.53 -5.73
C LYS A 74 -8.83 6.89 -4.88
N VAL A 75 -7.81 7.66 -4.54
CA VAL A 75 -6.64 7.16 -3.79
C VAL A 75 -6.61 7.81 -2.41
N LYS A 76 -6.66 7.03 -1.34
CA LYS A 76 -6.34 7.51 0.00
C LYS A 76 -4.82 7.50 0.18
N ALA A 77 -4.24 8.66 0.48
CA ALA A 77 -2.80 8.79 0.69
C ALA A 77 -2.50 9.19 2.15
N ILE A 78 -1.80 8.32 2.88
CA ILE A 78 -1.41 8.60 4.27
C ILE A 78 -0.04 9.23 4.25
N ALA A 79 0.10 10.40 4.87
CA ALA A 79 1.36 11.13 4.91
C ALA A 79 2.42 10.35 5.70
N TRP A 80 3.27 9.62 4.98
CA TRP A 80 4.36 8.82 5.53
C TRP A 80 5.60 8.87 4.61
N PRO A 81 6.56 9.76 4.90
CA PRO A 81 7.80 9.83 4.14
C PRO A 81 8.61 8.52 4.16
N PRO A 82 9.41 8.20 3.13
CA PRO A 82 9.52 8.90 1.84
C PRO A 82 8.39 8.55 0.85
N PHE A 83 7.45 7.68 1.22
CA PHE A 83 6.43 7.14 0.33
C PHE A 83 5.38 8.17 -0.09
N VAL A 84 4.90 8.96 0.89
CA VAL A 84 3.97 10.07 0.66
C VAL A 84 4.42 11.26 1.49
N ILE A 85 4.83 12.32 0.81
CA ILE A 85 5.34 13.56 1.37
C ILE A 85 4.34 14.67 1.06
N PHE A 86 4.01 15.45 2.09
CA PHE A 86 3.08 16.55 1.98
C PHE A 86 3.58 17.82 2.69
N PRO A 87 3.34 19.03 2.14
CA PRO A 87 3.71 20.29 2.79
C PRO A 87 2.90 20.55 4.08
N ARG A 88 3.56 20.49 5.25
CA ARG A 88 2.91 20.65 6.57
C ARG A 88 2.00 21.87 6.71
N HIS A 89 2.30 22.97 6.02
CA HIS A 89 1.52 24.21 6.10
C HIS A 89 0.09 24.10 5.54
N LEU A 90 -0.19 23.09 4.69
CA LEU A 90 -1.50 22.87 4.09
C LEU A 90 -2.35 21.82 4.84
N GLN A 91 -1.82 21.26 5.94
CA GLN A 91 -2.43 20.15 6.69
C GLN A 91 -3.86 20.43 7.17
N LYS A 92 -4.11 21.62 7.72
CA LYS A 92 -5.43 21.96 8.27
C LYS A 92 -6.49 22.20 7.19
N THR A 93 -6.06 22.64 6.01
CA THR A 93 -6.98 23.10 4.95
C THR A 93 -7.49 21.96 4.07
N LEU A 94 -6.66 20.91 3.91
CA LEU A 94 -6.90 19.85 2.91
C LEU A 94 -7.33 18.50 3.50
N GLN A 95 -7.55 18.40 4.81
CA GLN A 95 -7.93 17.15 5.44
C GLN A 95 -9.25 16.60 4.85
N ASN A 96 -9.19 15.36 4.33
CA ASN A 96 -10.32 14.65 3.70
C ASN A 96 -10.95 15.35 2.49
N LYS A 97 -10.22 16.26 1.84
CA LYS A 97 -10.63 16.87 0.56
C LYS A 97 -9.77 16.31 -0.57
N PRO A 98 -10.29 16.27 -1.81
CA PRO A 98 -9.46 15.97 -2.96
C PRO A 98 -8.34 17.01 -3.03
N VAL A 99 -7.10 16.53 -3.13
CA VAL A 99 -5.90 17.36 -3.22
C VAL A 99 -5.37 17.29 -4.65
N ASP A 100 -4.99 18.46 -5.17
CA ASP A 100 -4.29 18.53 -6.44
C ASP A 100 -2.93 17.81 -6.33
N LYS A 101 -2.66 16.92 -7.30
CA LYS A 101 -1.42 16.14 -7.39
C LYS A 101 -0.18 17.03 -7.28
N ILE A 102 -0.23 18.26 -7.81
CA ILE A 102 0.90 19.22 -7.80
C ILE A 102 1.45 19.46 -6.38
N LEU A 103 0.64 19.23 -5.35
CA LEU A 103 1.00 19.43 -3.95
C LEU A 103 1.57 18.17 -3.26
N LEU A 104 1.60 17.03 -3.95
CA LEU A 104 2.00 15.74 -3.41
C LEU A 104 3.35 15.32 -4.01
N ASN A 105 4.19 14.69 -3.19
CA ASN A 105 5.44 14.08 -3.62
C ASN A 105 5.65 12.75 -2.88
N GLY A 106 6.62 11.95 -3.29
CA GLY A 106 7.00 10.69 -2.65
C GLY A 106 6.93 9.51 -3.63
N ILE A 107 7.54 8.40 -3.21
CA ILE A 107 7.72 7.20 -4.04
C ILE A 107 6.37 6.68 -4.58
N GLU A 108 5.35 6.57 -3.72
CA GLU A 108 4.06 6.04 -4.14
C GLU A 108 3.24 7.04 -4.95
N ILE A 109 3.49 8.34 -4.79
CA ILE A 109 2.86 9.39 -5.62
C ILE A 109 3.40 9.33 -7.04
N GLU A 110 4.71 9.15 -7.21
CA GLU A 110 5.31 8.97 -8.53
C GLU A 110 4.93 7.64 -9.16
N LEU A 111 4.85 6.57 -8.37
CA LEU A 111 4.35 5.29 -8.86
C LEU A 111 2.90 5.41 -9.38
N MET A 112 2.02 6.08 -8.64
CA MET A 112 0.65 6.36 -9.08
C MET A 112 0.59 7.27 -10.31
N ASN A 113 1.55 8.18 -10.46
CA ASN A 113 1.67 9.01 -11.65
C ASN A 113 1.95 8.16 -12.90
N VAL A 114 2.92 7.24 -12.82
CA VAL A 114 3.24 6.31 -13.92
C VAL A 114 2.03 5.43 -14.26
N ILE A 115 1.40 4.82 -13.24
CA ILE A 115 0.19 4.00 -13.41
C ILE A 115 -0.92 4.81 -14.10
N SER A 116 -1.19 6.03 -13.64
CA SER A 116 -2.26 6.86 -14.20
C SER A 116 -2.01 7.29 -15.64
N LYS A 117 -0.76 7.62 -15.99
CA LYS A 117 -0.36 7.94 -17.37
C LYS A 117 -0.51 6.72 -18.28
N TYR A 118 -0.06 5.55 -17.82
CA TYR A 118 -0.13 4.31 -18.58
C TYR A 118 -1.59 3.89 -18.84
N LEU A 119 -2.42 3.90 -17.81
CA LEU A 119 -3.84 3.51 -17.89
C LEU A 119 -4.76 4.62 -18.44
N ARG A 120 -4.23 5.85 -18.65
CA ARG A 120 -4.99 7.03 -19.07
C ARG A 120 -6.19 7.35 -18.15
N ILE A 121 -6.01 7.15 -16.85
CA ILE A 121 -7.03 7.40 -15.83
C ILE A 121 -6.74 8.68 -15.05
N LYS A 122 -7.79 9.35 -14.57
CA LYS A 122 -7.64 10.47 -13.64
C LYS A 122 -7.51 9.92 -12.22
N VAL A 123 -6.59 10.45 -11.43
CA VAL A 123 -6.45 10.09 -10.01
C VAL A 123 -6.90 11.25 -9.13
N GLU A 124 -7.71 10.96 -8.12
CA GLU A 124 -8.11 11.92 -7.08
C GLU A 124 -7.57 11.47 -5.72
N TYR A 125 -6.70 12.28 -5.13
CA TYR A 125 -6.04 11.96 -3.86
C TYR A 125 -6.80 12.52 -2.67
N TYR A 126 -7.09 11.66 -1.69
CA TYR A 126 -7.63 12.01 -0.38
C TYR A 126 -6.54 11.83 0.67
N VAL A 127 -5.95 12.94 1.12
CA VAL A 127 -4.80 12.90 2.02
C VAL A 127 -5.23 12.81 3.47
N SER A 128 -4.56 11.95 4.24
CA SER A 128 -4.62 11.97 5.69
C SER A 128 -3.27 12.28 6.32
N TYR A 129 -3.31 13.19 7.28
CA TYR A 129 -2.15 13.59 8.07
C TYR A 129 -2.05 12.91 9.42
N LYS A 130 -3.12 12.24 9.79
CA LYS A 130 -3.10 11.37 10.96
C LYS A 130 -2.59 10.03 10.48
N GLU A 131 -1.84 9.37 11.34
CA GLU A 131 -1.47 7.97 11.25
C GLU A 131 -2.76 7.12 11.27
N ASP A 132 -3.47 7.05 10.13
CA ASP A 132 -4.83 6.49 10.00
C ASP A 132 -4.89 5.29 9.05
N TRP A 133 -3.81 4.49 9.02
CA TRP A 133 -3.71 3.25 8.25
C TRP A 133 -4.90 2.33 8.49
N GLY A 134 -5.40 2.31 9.71
CA GLY A 134 -6.53 1.48 10.10
C GLY A 134 -6.14 0.02 10.29
N THR A 135 -7.04 -0.69 10.95
CA THR A 135 -6.88 -2.09 11.33
C THR A 135 -7.94 -2.92 10.64
N SER A 136 -7.53 -4.06 10.09
CA SER A 136 -8.43 -5.09 9.59
C SER A 136 -8.53 -6.19 10.64
N TYR A 137 -9.74 -6.66 10.91
CA TYR A 137 -10.00 -7.71 11.89
C TYR A 137 -10.50 -8.98 11.18
N PHE A 138 -10.23 -10.14 11.77
CA PHE A 138 -10.68 -11.44 11.22
C PHE A 138 -12.20 -11.60 11.21
N ASN A 139 -12.93 -10.82 12.02
CA ASN A 139 -14.40 -10.77 11.98
C ASN A 139 -14.95 -9.99 10.78
N GLY A 140 -14.08 -9.53 9.87
CA GLY A 140 -14.46 -8.76 8.69
C GLY A 140 -14.71 -7.28 8.96
N SER A 141 -14.55 -6.79 10.19
CA SER A 141 -14.62 -5.36 10.46
C SER A 141 -13.29 -4.67 10.13
N SER A 142 -13.36 -3.35 9.90
CA SER A 142 -12.17 -2.54 9.67
C SER A 142 -12.34 -1.12 10.21
N THR A 143 -11.23 -0.41 10.41
CA THR A 143 -11.21 0.99 10.88
C THR A 143 -10.48 1.91 9.89
N ASN A 144 -10.74 3.22 9.99
CA ASN A 144 -10.05 4.28 9.25
C ASN A 144 -9.90 3.98 7.74
N THR A 145 -8.68 4.06 7.19
CA THR A 145 -8.41 3.84 5.76
C THR A 145 -8.85 2.45 5.28
N MET A 146 -8.72 1.41 6.11
CA MET A 146 -9.24 0.07 5.77
C MET A 146 -10.77 0.09 5.64
N ASN A 147 -11.46 0.83 6.50
CA ASN A 147 -12.91 1.00 6.40
C ASN A 147 -13.32 1.85 5.19
N ASP A 148 -12.53 2.84 4.81
CA ASP A 148 -12.77 3.64 3.61
C ASP A 148 -12.67 2.77 2.33
N LEU A 149 -11.72 1.83 2.28
CA LEU A 149 -11.63 0.81 1.21
C LEU A 149 -12.84 -0.14 1.25
N MET A 150 -13.18 -0.68 2.42
CA MET A 150 -14.28 -1.64 2.57
C MET A 150 -15.64 -1.03 2.18
N THR A 151 -15.88 0.22 2.56
CA THR A 151 -17.11 0.96 2.26
C THR A 151 -17.10 1.62 0.87
N LYS A 152 -16.10 1.32 0.03
CA LYS A 152 -15.96 1.83 -1.35
C LYS A 152 -15.90 3.36 -1.44
N LYS A 153 -15.43 4.04 -0.38
CA LYS A 153 -15.18 5.49 -0.40
C LYS A 153 -13.93 5.83 -1.22
N VAL A 154 -12.94 4.94 -1.18
CA VAL A 154 -11.69 5.00 -1.94
C VAL A 154 -11.43 3.65 -2.61
N ASP A 155 -10.61 3.65 -3.65
CA ASP A 155 -10.29 2.48 -4.46
C ASP A 155 -8.95 1.85 -4.09
N ILE A 156 -7.98 2.72 -3.82
CA ILE A 156 -6.61 2.36 -3.46
C ILE A 156 -6.19 3.14 -2.22
N ALA A 157 -5.41 2.52 -1.35
CA ALA A 157 -4.71 3.17 -0.26
C ALA A 157 -3.19 3.02 -0.42
N ILE A 158 -2.49 4.15 -0.28
CA ILE A 158 -1.04 4.27 -0.29
C ILE A 158 -0.57 4.95 1.00
N GLY A 159 0.66 4.65 1.42
CA GLY A 159 1.31 5.21 2.60
C GLY A 159 2.16 4.18 3.34
N SER A 160 2.96 3.38 2.63
CA SER A 160 3.78 2.31 3.25
C SER A 160 2.96 1.23 3.95
N PHE A 161 2.03 0.60 3.22
CA PHE A 161 1.24 -0.49 3.78
C PHE A 161 2.00 -1.82 3.75
N SER A 162 2.27 -2.34 4.94
CA SER A 162 2.79 -3.69 5.10
C SER A 162 1.70 -4.76 4.94
N VAL A 163 2.09 -5.90 4.38
CA VAL A 163 1.25 -7.10 4.29
C VAL A 163 0.92 -7.64 5.69
N SER A 164 -0.35 -7.96 5.94
CA SER A 164 -0.77 -8.69 7.14
C SER A 164 -1.92 -9.64 6.83
N ASN A 165 -2.05 -10.74 7.60
CA ASN A 165 -3.07 -11.76 7.37
C ASN A 165 -4.51 -11.20 7.32
N PRO A 166 -4.93 -10.30 8.24
CA PRO A 166 -6.27 -9.71 8.15
C PRO A 166 -6.47 -8.81 6.93
N ARG A 167 -5.41 -8.12 6.45
CA ARG A 167 -5.50 -7.24 5.28
C ARG A 167 -5.64 -8.03 3.99
N VAL A 168 -4.84 -9.08 3.79
CA VAL A 168 -4.93 -9.93 2.58
C VAL A 168 -6.23 -10.74 2.51
N ALA A 169 -6.84 -11.03 3.67
CA ALA A 169 -8.14 -11.68 3.72
C ALA A 169 -9.25 -10.78 3.14
N LEU A 170 -9.18 -9.46 3.34
CA LEU A 170 -10.23 -8.51 2.96
C LEU A 170 -9.92 -7.72 1.68
N PHE A 171 -8.65 -7.50 1.39
CA PHE A 171 -8.18 -6.62 0.32
C PHE A 171 -7.18 -7.33 -0.59
N ARG A 172 -6.90 -6.71 -1.73
CA ARG A 172 -5.80 -7.13 -2.61
C ARG A 172 -4.62 -6.21 -2.34
N MET A 173 -3.47 -6.79 -2.04
CA MET A 173 -2.20 -6.06 -2.00
C MET A 173 -1.62 -6.06 -3.41
N SER A 174 -0.99 -4.96 -3.82
CA SER A 174 -0.19 -4.96 -5.05
C SER A 174 1.04 -5.85 -4.92
N GLN A 175 1.76 -6.04 -6.02
CA GLN A 175 3.17 -6.45 -5.95
C GLN A 175 3.95 -5.50 -5.03
N SER A 176 4.91 -6.07 -4.29
CA SER A 176 5.74 -5.33 -3.34
C SER A 176 6.82 -4.56 -4.09
N TYR A 177 6.83 -3.24 -3.98
CA TYR A 177 7.84 -2.36 -4.61
C TYR A 177 8.89 -1.84 -3.63
N ALA A 178 8.74 -2.15 -2.34
CA ALA A 178 9.74 -1.82 -1.33
C ALA A 178 9.69 -2.81 -0.17
N GLU A 179 10.74 -2.85 0.64
CA GLU A 179 10.77 -3.58 1.91
C GLU A 179 10.92 -2.61 3.08
N GLU A 180 10.10 -2.81 4.12
CA GLU A 180 10.17 -2.11 5.40
C GLU A 180 10.99 -2.93 6.37
N HIS A 181 12.07 -2.35 6.87
CA HIS A 181 12.92 -2.98 7.87
C HIS A 181 12.87 -2.23 9.19
N MET A 182 12.37 -2.89 10.23
CA MET A 182 12.35 -2.29 11.55
C MET A 182 13.73 -2.38 12.21
N LEU A 183 14.27 -1.23 12.58
CA LEU A 183 15.57 -1.08 13.21
C LEU A 183 15.42 -0.48 14.61
N ILE A 184 16.27 -0.91 15.54
CA ILE A 184 16.49 -0.19 16.80
C ILE A 184 17.71 0.69 16.62
N CYS A 185 17.55 1.98 16.88
CA CYS A 185 18.62 2.96 16.86
C CYS A 185 18.82 3.56 18.24
N VAL A 186 20.08 3.80 18.58
CA VAL A 186 20.53 4.45 19.80
C VAL A 186 21.37 5.68 19.42
N PRO A 187 21.57 6.63 20.34
CA PRO A 187 22.44 7.77 20.08
C PRO A 187 23.86 7.31 19.72
N ASN A 188 24.38 7.81 18.60
CA ASN A 188 25.78 7.63 18.22
C ASN A 188 26.63 8.56 19.07
N ARG A 189 27.54 8.00 19.85
CA ARG A 189 28.66 8.76 20.38
C ARG A 189 29.93 7.94 20.23
N SER A 190 30.96 8.62 19.75
CA SER A 190 32.37 8.21 19.72
C SER A 190 32.97 7.83 21.09
N TYR A 191 32.15 7.70 22.14
CA TYR A 191 32.57 7.60 23.54
C TYR A 191 32.27 6.27 24.21
N ILE A 192 31.70 5.30 23.51
CA ILE A 192 31.47 3.99 24.12
C ILE A 192 32.02 2.91 23.20
N LYS A 193 33.36 2.72 23.25
CA LYS A 193 34.04 1.50 22.76
C LYS A 193 33.33 0.23 23.22
N PHE A 194 32.66 0.29 24.38
CA PHE A 194 31.82 -0.77 24.91
C PHE A 194 30.66 -1.12 23.96
N TRP A 195 29.93 -0.16 23.37
CA TRP A 195 28.81 -0.45 22.47
C TRP A 195 29.29 -0.99 21.13
N SER A 196 30.30 -0.40 20.49
CA SER A 196 30.80 -0.91 19.20
C SER A 196 31.34 -2.35 19.32
N ASN A 197 32.02 -2.67 20.43
CA ASN A 197 32.47 -4.04 20.70
C ASN A 197 31.30 -4.95 21.09
N PHE A 198 30.35 -4.47 21.89
CA PHE A 198 29.19 -5.25 22.31
C PHE A 198 28.21 -5.56 21.17
N PHE A 199 28.05 -4.62 20.22
CA PHE A 199 27.26 -4.77 19.01
C PHE A 199 27.94 -5.62 17.93
N ASN A 200 29.28 -5.62 17.89
CA ASN A 200 30.02 -6.51 17.00
C ASN A 200 30.20 -7.93 17.57
N ILE A 201 30.13 -8.13 18.90
CA ILE A 201 30.52 -9.40 19.55
C ILE A 201 29.34 -10.26 20.01
N SER A 202 28.12 -9.75 20.18
CA SER A 202 27.11 -10.50 20.93
C SER A 202 25.78 -10.77 20.21
N SER A 203 25.27 -11.98 20.38
CA SER A 203 23.92 -12.36 19.94
C SER A 203 22.90 -11.36 20.50
N LEU A 204 21.83 -11.07 19.74
CA LEU A 204 20.70 -10.20 20.13
C LEU A 204 20.26 -10.37 21.60
N LYS A 205 20.41 -11.58 22.16
CA LYS A 205 20.09 -11.92 23.55
C LYS A 205 20.89 -11.12 24.60
N LEU A 206 22.19 -10.91 24.38
CA LEU A 206 23.06 -10.17 25.31
C LEU A 206 22.80 -8.67 25.24
N PHE A 207 22.57 -8.15 24.03
CA PHE A 207 22.15 -6.76 23.88
C PHE A 207 20.89 -6.45 24.67
N LEU A 208 19.91 -7.33 24.56
CA LEU A 208 18.62 -7.15 25.22
C LEU A 208 18.69 -7.34 26.73
N SER A 209 19.60 -8.18 27.26
CA SER A 209 19.77 -8.28 28.72
C SER A 209 20.28 -6.98 29.35
N VAL A 210 21.21 -6.27 28.71
CA VAL A 210 21.68 -4.95 29.19
C VAL A 210 20.58 -3.89 29.10
N PHE A 211 19.81 -3.90 28.02
CA PHE A 211 18.64 -3.02 27.86
C PHE A 211 17.59 -3.23 28.96
N ILE A 212 17.31 -4.50 29.29
CA ILE A 212 16.35 -4.89 30.32
C ILE A 212 16.83 -4.50 31.72
N ILE A 213 18.12 -4.72 32.03
CA ILE A 213 18.68 -4.37 33.35
C ILE A 213 18.64 -2.85 33.58
N ARG A 214 18.80 -2.06 32.52
CA ARG A 214 18.81 -0.58 32.62
C ARG A 214 17.44 0.09 32.48
N GLY A 215 16.39 -0.65 32.14
CA GLY A 215 15.04 -0.07 31.99
C GLY A 215 14.96 0.97 30.87
N MET A 216 15.72 0.79 29.79
CA MET A 216 15.75 1.77 28.70
C MET A 216 14.41 1.85 27.99
N GLY A 217 13.89 3.08 27.81
CA GLY A 217 12.66 3.34 27.07
C GLY A 217 12.87 3.22 25.56
N ILE A 218 11.90 2.63 24.86
CA ILE A 218 11.93 2.47 23.39
C ILE A 218 10.80 3.30 22.79
N TYR A 219 11.16 4.38 22.09
CA TYR A 219 10.21 5.17 21.32
C TYR A 219 9.86 4.49 20.01
N SER A 220 8.60 4.53 19.61
CA SER A 220 8.18 4.12 18.27
C SER A 220 6.80 4.66 17.93
N SER A 221 6.48 4.79 16.63
CA SER A 221 5.10 5.06 16.22
C SER A 221 4.17 3.95 16.75
N PRO A 222 2.96 4.29 17.25
CA PRO A 222 1.98 3.31 17.72
C PRO A 222 1.69 2.21 16.69
N ASP A 223 1.72 2.54 15.39
CA ASP A 223 1.43 1.59 14.33
C ASP A 223 2.47 0.47 14.20
N ASN A 224 3.71 0.72 14.62
CA ASN A 224 4.76 -0.30 14.59
C ASN A 224 4.51 -1.46 15.56
N LEU A 225 3.57 -1.31 16.53
CA LEU A 225 3.13 -2.41 17.38
C LEU A 225 2.61 -3.59 16.56
N ARG A 226 2.07 -3.35 15.36
CA ARG A 226 1.57 -4.39 14.45
C ARG A 226 2.65 -5.41 14.05
N TYR A 227 3.92 -5.01 14.05
CA TYR A 227 5.04 -5.90 13.71
C TYR A 227 5.37 -6.90 14.83
N PHE A 228 4.91 -6.63 16.05
CA PHE A 228 5.11 -7.47 17.23
C PHE A 228 3.86 -8.27 17.61
N ASP A 229 2.78 -8.18 16.82
CA ASP A 229 1.53 -8.87 17.07
C ASP A 229 1.52 -10.30 16.51
N ARG A 230 2.42 -11.14 17.03
CA ARG A 230 2.47 -12.58 16.73
C ARG A 230 1.97 -13.40 17.91
N LYS A 231 1.29 -14.52 17.62
CA LYS A 231 0.78 -15.45 18.67
C LYS A 231 1.90 -15.97 19.57
N GLU A 232 3.06 -16.29 18.99
CA GLU A 232 4.25 -16.71 19.74
C GLU A 232 5.28 -15.59 19.77
N ARG A 233 5.10 -14.66 20.71
CA ARG A 233 6.08 -13.60 20.91
C ARG A 233 7.38 -14.19 21.45
N LEU A 234 8.46 -13.92 20.74
CA LEU A 234 9.79 -14.21 21.26
C LEU A 234 9.97 -13.45 22.57
N TRP A 235 10.66 -14.05 23.54
CA TRP A 235 10.80 -13.48 24.89
C TRP A 235 11.28 -12.02 24.87
N PHE A 236 12.04 -11.65 23.86
CA PHE A 236 12.59 -10.31 23.71
C PHE A 236 11.58 -9.28 23.17
N GLU A 237 10.64 -9.68 22.32
CA GLU A 237 9.57 -8.81 21.82
C GLU A 237 8.69 -8.36 23.00
N LYS A 238 8.43 -9.27 23.95
CA LYS A 238 7.72 -8.94 25.20
C LYS A 238 8.44 -7.85 26.01
N GLN A 239 9.78 -7.83 25.98
CA GLN A 239 10.58 -6.85 26.70
C GLN A 239 10.62 -5.50 25.99
N ILE A 240 10.68 -5.50 24.66
CA ILE A 240 10.50 -4.28 23.85
C ILE A 240 9.16 -3.64 24.17
N LEU A 241 8.09 -4.45 24.18
CA LEU A 241 6.74 -3.99 24.48
C LEU A 241 6.57 -3.50 25.92
N LYS A 242 7.30 -4.09 26.89
CA LYS A 242 7.26 -3.64 28.28
C LYS A 242 7.82 -2.22 28.46
N ASN A 243 8.81 -1.84 27.67
CA ASN A 243 9.47 -0.52 27.73
C ASN A 243 9.04 0.40 26.57
N TRP A 244 7.94 0.07 25.91
CA TRP A 244 7.45 0.81 24.75
C TRP A 244 6.90 2.17 25.17
N ILE A 245 7.29 3.21 24.42
CA ILE A 245 6.80 4.57 24.60
C ILE A 245 6.25 5.05 23.25
N ASP A 246 4.97 5.37 23.22
CA ASP A 246 4.32 5.86 22.00
C ASP A 246 4.90 7.19 21.56
N CYS A 247 5.30 7.24 20.30
CA CYS A 247 5.88 8.40 19.68
C CYS A 247 4.97 8.93 18.57
N HIS A 248 4.16 9.93 18.89
CA HIS A 248 3.29 10.61 17.90
C HIS A 248 4.03 11.64 17.03
N ASN A 249 5.24 12.04 17.41
CA ASN A 249 6.07 12.96 16.64
C ASN A 249 7.50 12.43 16.60
N VAL A 250 7.80 11.66 15.55
CA VAL A 250 9.08 10.96 15.41
C VAL A 250 10.27 11.91 15.48
N THR A 251 10.15 13.12 14.93
CA THR A 251 11.21 14.15 15.03
C THR A 251 11.50 14.53 16.49
N ARG A 252 10.45 14.75 17.30
CA ARG A 252 10.63 15.09 18.72
C ARG A 252 11.20 13.92 19.53
N CYS A 253 10.76 12.70 19.26
CA CYS A 253 11.30 11.52 19.96
C CYS A 253 12.75 11.25 19.57
N LEU A 254 13.12 11.52 18.31
CA LEU A 254 14.50 11.52 17.87
C LEU A 254 15.34 12.54 18.64
N GLU A 255 14.89 13.79 18.73
CA GLU A 255 15.54 14.84 19.55
C GLU A 255 15.74 14.40 21.01
N ASP A 256 14.75 13.74 21.59
CA ASP A 256 14.82 13.21 22.97
C ASP A 256 15.79 12.02 23.10
N VAL A 257 15.80 11.11 22.12
CA VAL A 257 16.77 10.02 22.05
C VAL A 257 18.19 10.60 21.97
N TYR A 258 18.44 11.63 21.16
CA TYR A 258 19.74 12.30 21.13
C TYR A 258 20.14 12.93 22.47
N ALA A 259 19.17 13.55 23.15
CA ALA A 259 19.40 14.22 24.41
C ALA A 259 19.64 13.24 25.57
N ASN A 260 19.07 12.03 25.51
CA ASN A 260 19.06 11.09 26.62
C ASN A 260 19.55 9.69 26.20
N HIS A 261 20.66 9.27 26.82
CA HIS A 261 21.37 8.02 26.53
C HIS A 261 20.68 6.75 27.02
N GLU A 262 19.59 6.87 27.77
CA GLU A 262 18.80 5.74 28.28
C GLU A 262 17.58 5.46 27.38
N LYS A 263 17.56 6.07 26.19
CA LYS A 263 16.47 5.91 25.22
C LYS A 263 16.98 5.32 23.91
N ALA A 264 16.14 4.49 23.32
CA ALA A 264 16.29 4.00 21.97
C ALA A 264 15.05 4.35 21.16
N ILE A 265 15.16 4.26 19.84
CA ILE A 265 14.04 4.42 18.93
C ILE A 265 13.94 3.22 18.01
N CYS A 266 12.74 2.68 17.87
CA CYS A 266 12.41 1.67 16.89
C CYS A 266 11.70 2.35 15.72
N MET A 267 12.27 2.26 14.52
CA MET A 267 11.70 2.89 13.32
C MET A 267 12.02 2.09 12.06
N ASP A 268 11.26 2.39 11.00
CA ASP A 268 11.53 1.90 9.66
C ASP A 268 12.85 2.46 9.10
N GLU A 269 13.58 1.62 8.38
CA GLU A 269 14.83 1.94 7.71
C GLU A 269 14.64 3.01 6.62
N ASN A 270 13.56 2.96 5.83
CA ASN A 270 13.33 3.96 4.79
C ASN A 270 13.06 5.33 5.41
N TYR A 271 12.28 5.37 6.49
CA TYR A 271 12.02 6.58 7.28
C TYR A 271 13.30 7.14 7.92
N LYS A 272 14.14 6.27 8.50
CA LYS A 272 15.46 6.63 9.03
C LYS A 272 16.29 7.31 7.95
N ASN A 273 16.46 6.66 6.80
CA ASN A 273 17.26 7.18 5.68
C ASN A 273 16.72 8.53 5.19
N TYR A 274 15.40 8.65 5.06
CA TYR A 274 14.74 9.90 4.70
C TYR A 274 15.05 11.03 5.70
N ILE A 275 14.97 10.77 7.01
CA ILE A 275 15.28 11.78 8.03
C ILE A 275 16.75 12.17 8.02
N LEU A 276 17.66 11.19 7.96
CA LEU A 276 19.10 11.47 7.97
C LEU A 276 19.52 12.33 6.77
N HIS A 277 18.91 12.11 5.61
CA HIS A 277 19.19 12.90 4.42
C HIS A 277 18.62 14.33 4.49
N ASN A 278 17.42 14.51 5.08
CA ASN A 278 16.70 15.79 5.04
C ASN A 278 16.84 16.65 6.30
N SER A 279 17.33 16.09 7.40
CA SER A 279 17.41 16.80 8.68
C SER A 279 18.76 17.49 8.86
N LYS A 280 18.77 18.82 8.79
CA LYS A 280 19.96 19.63 9.08
C LYS A 280 20.51 19.43 10.51
N LYS A 281 19.64 19.03 11.45
CA LYS A 281 20.00 18.83 12.87
C LYS A 281 20.54 17.43 13.14
N VAL A 282 20.25 16.48 12.26
CA VAL A 282 20.45 15.06 12.51
C VAL A 282 21.30 14.50 11.37
N GLY A 283 22.61 14.58 11.52
CA GLY A 283 23.54 13.94 10.57
C GLY A 283 23.66 12.44 10.79
N GLU A 284 24.16 11.71 9.80
CA GLU A 284 24.41 10.26 9.87
C GLU A 284 25.29 9.85 11.07
N SER A 285 26.18 10.73 11.52
CA SER A 285 27.05 10.52 12.68
C SER A 285 26.34 10.59 14.03
N THR A 286 25.02 10.80 14.07
CA THR A 286 24.26 11.00 15.32
C THR A 286 23.46 9.79 15.79
N LEU A 287 23.13 8.82 14.92
CA LEU A 287 22.47 7.56 15.29
C LEU A 287 23.31 6.34 14.97
N HIS A 288 23.31 5.38 15.90
CA HIS A 288 23.83 4.05 15.65
C HIS A 288 22.66 3.08 15.69
N CYS A 289 22.37 2.43 14.56
CA CYS A 289 21.33 1.41 14.49
C CYS A 289 21.94 0.02 14.55
N LEU A 290 21.21 -0.92 15.15
CA LEU A 290 21.60 -2.33 15.14
C LEU A 290 21.67 -2.82 13.70
N LYS A 291 22.75 -3.52 13.34
CA LYS A 291 22.88 -4.18 12.03
C LYS A 291 21.77 -5.21 11.78
N ARG A 292 21.25 -5.80 12.85
CA ARG A 292 20.20 -6.80 12.78
C ARG A 292 18.83 -6.12 12.69
N LYS A 293 18.14 -6.37 11.58
CA LYS A 293 16.75 -6.03 11.34
C LYS A 293 15.84 -6.85 12.28
N LEU A 294 14.89 -6.20 12.94
CA LEU A 294 13.91 -6.87 13.80
C LEU A 294 12.90 -7.66 12.98
N THR A 295 12.37 -7.01 11.95
CA THR A 295 11.40 -7.55 11.00
C THR A 295 11.70 -7.00 9.61
N SER A 296 11.39 -7.77 8.57
CA SER A 296 11.26 -7.28 7.20
C SER A 296 9.82 -7.51 6.77
N ASN A 297 9.18 -6.49 6.19
CA ASN A 297 7.83 -6.60 5.68
C ASN A 297 7.75 -6.01 4.27
N PRO A 298 7.18 -6.73 3.30
CA PRO A 298 6.93 -6.17 1.99
C PRO A 298 5.93 -5.02 2.07
N ILE A 299 6.20 -3.94 1.32
CA ILE A 299 5.37 -2.75 1.20
C ILE A 299 4.68 -2.79 -0.17
N GLY A 300 3.36 -2.63 -0.16
CA GLY A 300 2.56 -2.52 -1.38
C GLY A 300 1.36 -1.59 -1.19
N MET A 301 0.65 -1.31 -2.27
CA MET A 301 -0.62 -0.59 -2.22
C MET A 301 -1.72 -1.55 -1.76
N ILE A 302 -2.72 -1.02 -1.04
CA ILE A 302 -3.91 -1.80 -0.70
C ILE A 302 -5.06 -1.39 -1.61
N MET A 303 -5.67 -2.37 -2.27
CA MET A 303 -6.73 -2.16 -3.23
C MET A 303 -7.97 -2.97 -2.85
N ARG A 304 -9.14 -2.46 -3.23
CA ARG A 304 -10.37 -3.26 -3.10
C ARG A 304 -10.26 -4.49 -4.00
N LYS A 305 -10.69 -5.66 -3.50
CA LYS A 305 -10.69 -6.90 -4.31
C LYS A 305 -11.48 -6.75 -5.61
N THR A 306 -12.56 -5.96 -5.59
CA THR A 306 -13.43 -5.72 -6.74
C THR A 306 -12.94 -4.62 -7.70
N LEU A 307 -11.68 -4.19 -7.61
CA LEU A 307 -11.14 -3.18 -8.51
C LEU A 307 -10.85 -3.84 -9.87
N PRO A 308 -11.44 -3.40 -11.00
CA PRO A 308 -11.33 -4.13 -12.27
C PRO A 308 -9.96 -4.05 -12.94
N MET A 309 -9.04 -3.22 -12.43
CA MET A 309 -7.71 -2.95 -13.00
C MET A 309 -6.55 -3.47 -12.14
N LEU A 310 -6.81 -4.46 -11.28
CA LEU A 310 -5.82 -4.98 -10.33
C LEU A 310 -4.63 -5.61 -11.06
N GLU A 311 -4.89 -6.42 -12.08
CA GLU A 311 -3.85 -7.15 -12.81
C GLU A 311 -2.99 -6.21 -13.63
N GLU A 312 -3.57 -5.17 -14.23
CA GLU A 312 -2.86 -4.16 -14.98
C GLU A 312 -1.96 -3.32 -14.06
N ILE A 313 -2.46 -2.92 -12.88
CA ILE A 313 -1.65 -2.23 -11.88
C ILE A 313 -0.48 -3.10 -11.44
N ASP A 314 -0.74 -4.38 -11.09
CA ASP A 314 0.31 -5.32 -10.68
C ASP A 314 1.34 -5.56 -11.78
N ASN A 315 0.91 -5.64 -13.05
CA ASN A 315 1.80 -5.80 -14.19
C ASN A 315 2.68 -4.57 -14.41
N ILE A 316 2.13 -3.35 -14.29
CA ILE A 316 2.90 -2.11 -14.38
C ILE A 316 3.95 -2.06 -13.26
N ILE A 317 3.56 -2.35 -12.01
CA ILE A 317 4.49 -2.38 -10.88
C ILE A 317 5.58 -3.42 -11.10
N GLY A 318 5.22 -4.63 -11.56
CA GLY A 318 6.18 -5.69 -11.86
C GLY A 318 7.18 -5.30 -12.94
N LYS A 319 6.76 -4.58 -13.99
CA LYS A 319 7.65 -4.03 -15.01
C LYS A 319 8.61 -2.98 -14.46
N ILE A 320 8.13 -2.12 -13.57
CA ILE A 320 8.97 -1.09 -12.93
C ILE A 320 10.03 -1.75 -12.04
N ILE A 321 9.64 -2.71 -11.20
CA ILE A 321 10.58 -3.46 -10.34
C ILE A 321 11.63 -4.19 -11.18
N ALA A 322 11.20 -4.87 -12.25
CA ALA A 322 12.10 -5.59 -13.15
C ALA A 322 13.09 -4.67 -13.88
N ALA A 323 12.75 -3.39 -14.08
CA ALA A 323 13.67 -2.39 -14.62
C ALA A 323 14.64 -1.88 -13.54
N ASP A 324 14.14 -1.56 -12.34
CA ASP A 324 14.90 -0.98 -11.21
C ASP A 324 15.92 -1.96 -10.58
N ASP A 325 15.71 -3.28 -10.73
CA ASP A 325 16.70 -4.31 -10.37
C ASP A 325 18.05 -4.14 -11.11
N THR A 326 18.13 -3.21 -12.06
CA THR A 326 19.38 -2.80 -12.70
C THR A 326 20.12 -1.61 -12.05
N ASN A 327 19.53 -0.80 -11.14
CA ASN A 327 20.23 0.15 -10.22
C ASN A 327 19.29 1.00 -9.30
N ILE A 328 19.18 0.62 -8.02
CA ILE A 328 18.26 1.16 -6.96
C ILE A 328 18.47 2.65 -6.54
N THR A 329 19.29 3.44 -7.25
CA THR A 329 19.41 4.90 -6.99
C THR A 329 18.99 5.78 -8.16
N ALA A 330 18.54 5.19 -9.28
CA ALA A 330 18.22 5.91 -10.51
C ALA A 330 16.70 6.10 -10.76
N SER A 331 15.83 5.81 -9.78
CA SER A 331 14.38 5.70 -10.01
C SER A 331 13.64 7.00 -10.39
N LEU A 332 14.29 8.17 -10.29
CA LEU A 332 13.75 9.43 -10.83
C LEU A 332 14.22 9.76 -12.26
N ASP A 333 15.35 9.19 -12.69
CA ASP A 333 15.89 9.42 -14.05
C ASP A 333 15.39 8.37 -15.05
N GLU A 334 15.25 7.09 -14.64
CA GLU A 334 14.68 6.04 -15.50
C GLU A 334 13.17 6.24 -15.76
N CYS A 335 12.44 6.86 -14.82
CA CYS A 335 11.07 7.30 -15.07
C CYS A 335 10.99 8.31 -16.23
N ASN A 336 12.06 9.07 -16.51
CA ASN A 336 12.12 9.98 -17.65
C ASN A 336 12.43 9.26 -18.97
N GLU A 337 13.18 8.16 -18.95
CA GLU A 337 13.43 7.32 -20.14
C GLU A 337 12.18 6.54 -20.57
N LEU A 338 11.47 5.93 -19.61
CA LEU A 338 10.16 5.30 -19.85
C LEU A 338 9.13 6.31 -20.36
N LYS A 339 9.22 7.56 -19.89
CA LYS A 339 8.40 8.68 -20.39
C LYS A 339 8.73 9.01 -21.85
N GLN A 340 10.00 8.98 -22.25
CA GLN A 340 10.43 9.18 -23.64
C GLN A 340 10.03 8.00 -24.54
N GLU A 341 10.15 6.76 -24.07
CA GLU A 341 9.76 5.57 -24.84
C GLU A 341 8.25 5.54 -25.13
N ILE A 342 7.42 5.87 -24.12
CA ILE A 342 5.97 6.01 -24.28
C ILE A 342 5.61 7.17 -25.23
N GLU A 343 6.39 8.27 -25.22
CA GLU A 343 6.19 9.40 -26.13
C GLU A 343 6.68 9.12 -27.57
N THR A 344 7.65 8.23 -27.73
CA THR A 344 8.16 7.78 -29.04
C THR A 344 7.16 6.83 -29.70
N ASN A 345 6.66 5.82 -28.96
CA ASN A 345 5.64 4.90 -29.44
C ASN A 345 4.28 5.57 -29.76
N ARG A 346 4.09 6.82 -29.31
CA ARG A 346 2.90 7.64 -29.63
C ARG A 346 2.99 8.38 -30.96
N LYS A 347 4.20 8.53 -31.54
CA LYS A 347 4.37 9.18 -32.86
C LYS A 347 4.19 8.21 -34.04
N ASP A 348 4.23 6.92 -33.76
CA ASP A 348 4.14 5.84 -34.75
C ASP A 348 2.74 5.18 -34.81
N LEU A 349 1.77 5.70 -34.05
CA LEU A 349 0.34 5.36 -34.02
C LEU A 349 -0.49 6.62 -34.32
#